data_AF-A0A318HRM8-F1
#
_entry.id   AF-A0A318HRM8-F1
#
_cell.length_a   1.000
_cell.length_b   1.000
_cell.length_c   1.000
_cell.angle_alpha   90.00
_cell.angle_beta   90.00
_cell.angle_gamma   90.00
#
_symmetry.space_group_name_H-M   'P 1'
#
loop_
_entity.id
_entity.type
_entity.pdbx_description
1 polymer ?
#
loop_
_entity_poly.entity_id
_entity_poly.type
_entity_poly.pdbx_seq_one_letter_code
_entity_poly.pdbx_strand_id
1 'polypeptide(L)'
;MKFNLVILGFLIIATSSCCAQKAHSKREKKNITNELSFINNKSINFSIKKVACETCFPIFDIGYRVRVKLTPKQDSIIVRIKRREWLSLLNDETTDYAANILLYYIYNRDAIVLLYNRSIRDWRDGMKEDDIIYWEKKLKYH
;
A
#
# COMPACT_ATOMS: atom_id res chain seq x y z
N MET A 1 54.25 47.50 9.78
CA MET A 1 54.41 46.17 10.41
C MET A 1 53.08 45.44 10.35
N LYS A 2 53.09 44.24 9.75
CA LYS A 2 52.29 43.03 10.03
C LYS A 2 50.76 43.20 10.16
N PHE A 3 50.03 42.84 9.09
CA PHE A 3 49.30 41.56 8.95
C PHE A 3 48.18 41.37 9.96
N ASN A 4 46.93 41.32 9.48
CA ASN A 4 46.02 40.22 9.76
C ASN A 4 44.90 40.17 8.73
N LEU A 5 45.16 39.35 7.72
CA LEU A 5 44.33 39.00 6.59
C LEU A 5 43.84 37.58 6.85
N VAL A 6 42.97 37.36 7.84
CA VAL A 6 42.49 36.00 8.17
C VAL A 6 41.07 36.00 8.75
N ILE A 7 40.07 36.55 8.06
CA ILE A 7 38.68 36.07 8.22
C ILE A 7 37.94 36.23 6.89
N LEU A 8 38.39 35.55 5.84
CA LEU A 8 37.63 35.38 4.60
C LEU A 8 37.79 33.93 4.13
N GLY A 9 37.21 32.99 4.88
CA GLY A 9 37.44 31.57 4.60
C GLY A 9 36.53 30.56 5.29
N PHE A 10 35.36 30.95 5.80
CA PHE A 10 34.44 29.99 6.45
C PHE A 10 32.95 30.32 6.19
N LEU A 11 32.55 30.49 4.93
CA LEU A 11 31.12 30.67 4.60
C LEU A 11 30.64 29.88 3.37
N ILE A 12 31.39 28.86 2.92
CA ILE A 12 31.00 28.07 1.73
C ILE A 12 31.18 26.56 1.96
N ILE A 13 30.59 25.96 3.00
CA ILE A 13 30.45 24.48 3.06
C ILE A 13 29.10 24.04 3.69
N ALA A 14 28.01 24.78 3.49
CA ALA A 14 26.69 24.37 4.02
C ALA A 14 25.53 24.41 3.02
N THR A 15 25.78 24.49 1.71
CA THR A 15 24.71 24.47 0.69
C THR A 15 24.66 23.21 -0.17
N SER A 16 25.62 22.29 -0.04
CA SER A 16 25.66 21.06 -0.84
C SER A 16 24.78 19.91 -0.30
N SER A 17 24.32 19.95 0.94
CA SER A 17 23.58 18.84 1.56
C SER A 17 22.07 18.80 1.20
N CYS A 18 21.46 19.94 0.84
CA CYS A 18 20.01 20.01 0.60
C CYS A 18 19.59 19.47 -0.78
N CYS A 19 20.48 19.54 -1.79
CA CYS A 19 20.21 19.01 -3.13
C CYS A 19 20.37 17.49 -3.23
N ALA A 20 21.33 16.91 -2.50
CA ALA A 20 21.56 15.47 -2.47
C ALA A 20 20.41 14.70 -1.79
N GLN A 21 19.85 15.23 -0.70
CA GLN A 21 18.67 14.64 -0.04
C GLN A 21 17.41 14.68 -0.91
N LYS A 22 17.18 15.76 -1.66
CA LYS A 22 16.05 15.86 -2.61
C LYS A 22 16.19 14.90 -3.80
N ALA A 23 17.41 14.68 -4.27
CA ALA A 23 17.68 13.72 -5.35
C ALA A 23 17.49 12.27 -4.85
N HIS A 24 17.95 11.95 -3.64
CA HIS A 24 17.78 10.64 -3.02
C HIS A 24 16.30 10.32 -2.78
N SER A 25 15.54 11.24 -2.16
CA SER A 25 14.12 11.02 -1.89
C SER A 25 13.28 10.90 -3.17
N LYS A 26 13.61 11.65 -4.22
CA LYS A 26 12.98 11.50 -5.54
C LYS A 26 13.30 10.14 -6.17
N ARG A 27 14.54 9.68 -6.07
CA ARG A 27 14.97 8.38 -6.62
C ARG A 27 14.34 7.21 -5.88
N GLU A 28 14.32 7.29 -4.55
CA GLU A 28 13.70 6.29 -3.68
C GLU A 28 12.19 6.22 -3.91
N LYS A 29 11.51 7.38 -3.97
CA LYS A 29 10.09 7.44 -4.34
C LYS A 29 9.83 6.85 -5.73
N LYS A 30 10.65 7.17 -6.73
CA LYS A 30 10.51 6.62 -8.09
C LYS A 30 10.73 5.10 -8.14
N ASN A 31 11.68 4.58 -7.36
CA ASN A 31 11.93 3.14 -7.28
C ASN A 31 10.76 2.41 -6.60
N ILE A 32 10.23 2.95 -5.50
CA ILE A 32 9.04 2.41 -4.83
C ILE A 32 7.83 2.44 -5.77
N THR A 33 7.59 3.55 -6.49
CA THR A 33 6.51 3.63 -7.48
C THR A 33 6.66 2.57 -8.58
N ASN A 34 7.89 2.26 -8.99
CA ASN A 34 8.13 1.24 -10.01
C ASN A 34 7.90 -0.18 -9.46
N GLU A 35 8.31 -0.46 -8.21
CA GLU A 35 8.08 -1.75 -7.55
C GLU A 35 6.61 -2.00 -7.24
N LEU A 36 5.82 -0.96 -6.98
CA LEU A 36 4.39 -1.04 -6.70
C LEU A 36 3.51 -0.91 -7.95
N SER A 37 4.10 -0.82 -9.14
CA SER A 37 3.36 -0.58 -10.39
C SER A 37 2.34 -1.67 -10.74
N PHE A 38 2.48 -2.87 -10.17
CA PHE A 38 1.50 -3.95 -10.29
C PHE A 38 0.22 -3.75 -9.46
N ILE A 39 0.26 -2.87 -8.46
CA ILE A 39 -0.92 -2.48 -7.67
C ILE A 39 -1.67 -1.43 -8.49
N ASN A 40 -2.57 -1.90 -9.35
CA ASN A 40 -3.34 -1.02 -10.23
C ASN A 40 -4.74 -1.59 -10.46
N ASN A 41 -5.74 -0.71 -10.44
CA ASN A 41 -7.14 -1.06 -10.61
C ASN A 41 -7.44 -1.75 -11.95
N LYS A 42 -6.64 -1.49 -13.00
CA LYS A 42 -6.81 -2.07 -14.33
C LYS A 42 -6.28 -3.49 -14.45
N SER A 43 -5.31 -3.88 -13.62
CA SER A 43 -4.59 -5.16 -13.76
C SER A 43 -4.76 -6.11 -12.59
N ILE A 44 -5.41 -5.69 -11.50
CA ILE A 44 -5.64 -6.56 -10.36
C ILE A 44 -6.53 -7.74 -10.77
N ASN A 45 -6.02 -8.96 -10.57
CA ASN A 45 -6.73 -10.20 -10.87
C ASN A 45 -6.94 -10.97 -9.58
N PHE A 46 -8.21 -11.09 -9.19
CA PHE A 46 -8.60 -11.76 -7.96
C PHE A 46 -9.90 -12.54 -8.14
N SER A 47 -10.14 -13.44 -7.20
CA SER A 47 -11.42 -14.14 -7.06
C SER A 47 -11.85 -14.15 -5.60
N ILE A 48 -13.16 -14.16 -5.36
CA ILE A 48 -13.73 -14.33 -4.04
C ILE A 48 -14.19 -15.78 -3.94
N LYS A 49 -13.71 -16.49 -2.91
CA LYS A 49 -14.01 -17.91 -2.69
C LYS A 49 -14.70 -18.09 -1.35
N LYS A 50 -15.76 -18.88 -1.33
CA LYS A 50 -16.36 -19.37 -0.10
C LYS A 50 -15.38 -20.35 0.54
N VAL A 51 -15.16 -20.23 1.85
CA VAL A 51 -14.24 -21.08 2.61
C VAL A 51 -15.03 -21.79 3.70
N ALA A 52 -14.76 -23.09 3.87
CA ALA A 52 -15.34 -23.91 4.92
C ALA A 52 -14.34 -24.14 6.05
N CYS A 53 -14.84 -24.45 7.25
CA CYS A 53 -13.98 -24.89 8.34
C CYS A 53 -13.50 -26.33 8.07
N GLU A 54 -12.20 -26.51 7.86
CA GLU A 54 -11.61 -27.83 7.60
C GLU A 54 -11.47 -28.68 8.88
N THR A 55 -11.47 -28.06 10.05
CA THR A 55 -11.26 -28.72 11.35
C THR A 55 -12.53 -28.86 12.18
N CYS A 56 -13.69 -28.41 11.68
CA CYS A 56 -14.95 -28.41 12.42
C CYS A 56 -15.82 -29.62 12.06
N PHE A 57 -16.64 -30.09 13.02
CA PHE A 57 -17.66 -31.11 12.76
C PHE A 57 -19.02 -30.68 13.38
N PRO A 58 -20.09 -30.52 12.56
CA PRO A 58 -20.12 -30.68 11.10
C PRO A 58 -19.29 -29.61 10.37
N ILE A 59 -18.92 -29.87 9.12
CA ILE A 59 -18.30 -28.85 8.25
C ILE A 59 -19.33 -27.76 7.98
N PHE A 60 -18.97 -26.50 8.22
CA PHE A 60 -19.79 -25.34 7.90
C PHE A 60 -18.95 -24.23 7.26
N ASP A 61 -19.63 -23.32 6.56
CA ASP A 61 -19.00 -22.18 5.90
C ASP A 61 -18.52 -21.14 6.92
N ILE A 62 -17.27 -20.67 6.78
CA ILE A 62 -16.65 -19.65 7.64
C ILE A 62 -16.49 -18.29 6.96
N GLY A 63 -17.18 -18.11 5.83
CA GLY A 63 -17.26 -16.87 5.08
C GLY A 63 -16.54 -16.92 3.74
N TYR A 64 -16.19 -15.74 3.24
CA TYR A 64 -15.59 -15.56 1.91
C TYR A 64 -14.20 -14.96 2.03
N ARG A 65 -13.27 -15.37 1.16
CA ARG A 65 -11.90 -14.86 1.15
C ARG A 65 -11.48 -14.43 -0.24
N VAL A 66 -10.69 -13.37 -0.32
CA VAL A 66 -10.03 -12.94 -1.54
C VAL A 66 -8.85 -13.85 -1.83
N ARG A 67 -8.73 -14.29 -3.08
CA ARG A 67 -7.54 -14.95 -3.65
C ARG A 67 -7.00 -14.08 -4.76
N VAL A 68 -5.73 -13.72 -4.69
CA VAL A 68 -5.05 -12.90 -5.71
C VAL A 68 -3.97 -13.74 -6.37
N LYS A 69 -3.80 -13.60 -7.68
CA LYS A 69 -2.69 -14.24 -8.39
C LYS A 69 -1.47 -13.31 -8.37
N LEU A 70 -0.53 -13.60 -7.47
CA LEU A 70 0.72 -12.85 -7.33
C LEU A 70 1.93 -13.74 -7.62
N THR A 71 2.98 -13.13 -8.15
CA THR A 71 4.31 -13.75 -8.17
C THR A 71 4.90 -13.76 -6.76
N PRO A 72 5.84 -14.67 -6.44
CA PRO A 72 6.51 -14.68 -5.13
C PRO A 72 7.16 -13.33 -4.78
N LYS A 73 7.69 -12.62 -5.79
CA LYS A 73 8.22 -11.27 -5.62
C LYS A 73 7.15 -10.28 -5.18
N GLN A 74 6.01 -10.23 -5.87
CA GLN A 74 4.91 -9.34 -5.52
C GLN A 74 4.35 -9.64 -4.13
N ASP A 75 4.18 -10.93 -3.80
CA ASP A 75 3.73 -11.35 -2.48
C ASP A 75 4.68 -10.86 -1.38
N SER A 76 5.99 -11.01 -1.58
CA SER A 76 7.01 -10.50 -0.64
C SER A 76 7.02 -8.97 -0.52
N ILE A 77 6.59 -8.25 -1.56
CA ILE A 77 6.52 -6.78 -1.56
C ILE A 77 5.32 -6.33 -0.72
N ILE A 78 4.11 -6.85 -1.00
CA ILE A 78 2.89 -6.34 -0.37
C ILE A 78 2.88 -6.52 1.15
N VAL A 79 3.50 -7.59 1.68
CA VAL A 79 3.59 -7.81 3.12
C VAL A 79 4.54 -6.86 3.84
N ARG A 80 5.35 -6.09 3.10
CA ARG A 80 6.33 -5.12 3.63
C ARG A 80 5.92 -3.66 3.44
N ILE A 81 4.82 -3.40 2.73
CA ILE A 81 4.33 -2.04 2.48
C ILE A 81 3.94 -1.40 3.81
N LYS A 82 4.47 -0.22 4.10
CA LYS A 82 4.21 0.48 5.37
C LYS A 82 2.80 1.01 5.39
N ARG A 83 2.22 1.19 6.59
CA ARG A 83 0.90 1.83 6.79
C ARG A 83 0.70 3.09 5.92
N ARG A 84 1.66 4.02 5.92
CA ARG A 84 1.54 5.28 5.16
C ARG A 84 1.41 5.04 3.65
N GLU A 85 2.11 4.05 3.12
CA GLU A 85 2.07 3.70 1.71
C GLU A 85 0.74 3.03 1.35
N TRP A 86 0.25 2.12 2.20
CA TRP A 86 -1.10 1.55 2.05
C TRP A 86 -2.18 2.63 2.03
N LEU A 87 -2.14 3.57 2.96
CA LEU A 87 -3.09 4.68 2.99
C LEU A 87 -2.93 5.59 1.76
N SER A 88 -1.72 5.79 1.26
CA SER A 88 -1.50 6.52 0.00
C SER A 88 -2.14 5.80 -1.19
N LEU A 89 -2.04 4.47 -1.26
CA LEU A 89 -2.63 3.67 -2.33
C LEU A 89 -4.17 3.65 -2.25
N LEU A 90 -4.74 3.57 -1.05
CA LEU A 90 -6.19 3.61 -0.83
C LEU A 90 -6.82 4.95 -1.21
N ASN A 91 -6.05 6.04 -1.17
CA ASN A 91 -6.50 7.39 -1.51
C ASN A 91 -6.20 7.81 -2.96
N ASP A 92 -5.59 6.93 -3.76
CA ASP A 92 -5.29 7.19 -5.18
C ASP A 92 -6.28 6.45 -6.08
N GLU A 93 -7.00 7.17 -6.95
CA GLU A 93 -8.04 6.60 -7.82
C GLU A 93 -7.54 5.57 -8.84
N THR A 94 -6.24 5.47 -9.06
CA THR A 94 -5.65 4.47 -9.96
C THR A 94 -5.31 3.16 -9.25
N THR A 95 -5.25 3.19 -7.90
CA THR A 95 -4.81 2.05 -7.08
C THR A 95 -5.75 1.66 -5.96
N ASP A 96 -6.71 2.49 -5.59
CA ASP A 96 -7.56 2.35 -4.40
C ASP A 96 -8.24 0.98 -4.27
N TYR A 97 -8.92 0.52 -5.32
CA TYR A 97 -9.60 -0.76 -5.32
C TYR A 97 -8.61 -1.93 -5.27
N ALA A 98 -7.55 -1.88 -6.07
CA ALA A 98 -6.50 -2.90 -6.04
C ALA A 98 -5.84 -3.00 -4.66
N ALA A 99 -5.57 -1.86 -4.02
CA ALA A 99 -5.05 -1.81 -2.67
C ALA A 99 -6.03 -2.42 -1.67
N ASN A 100 -7.32 -2.10 -1.77
CA ASN A 100 -8.36 -2.72 -0.94
C ASN A 100 -8.37 -4.24 -1.10
N ILE A 101 -8.42 -4.76 -2.34
CA ILE A 101 -8.39 -6.20 -2.63
C ILE A 101 -7.16 -6.88 -2.02
N LEU A 102 -5.98 -6.27 -2.15
CA LEU A 102 -4.75 -6.81 -1.56
C LEU A 102 -4.79 -6.80 -0.03
N LEU A 103 -5.37 -5.77 0.60
CA LEU A 103 -5.54 -5.73 2.05
C LEU A 103 -6.51 -6.82 2.53
N TYR A 104 -7.62 -7.08 1.82
CA TYR A 104 -8.50 -8.22 2.09
C TYR A 104 -7.75 -9.56 2.02
N TYR A 105 -6.86 -9.71 1.04
CA TYR A 105 -6.03 -10.90 0.86
C TYR A 105 -5.03 -11.09 2.00
N ILE A 106 -4.17 -10.10 2.29
CA ILE A 106 -3.09 -10.26 3.28
C ILE A 106 -3.62 -10.34 4.73
N TYR A 107 -4.75 -9.70 5.03
CA TYR A 107 -5.37 -9.76 6.35
C TYR A 107 -6.44 -10.85 6.49
N ASN A 108 -6.65 -11.67 5.45
CA ASN A 108 -7.64 -12.74 5.43
C ASN A 108 -9.04 -12.26 5.90
N ARG A 109 -9.42 -11.04 5.51
CA ARG A 109 -10.70 -10.41 5.92
C ARG A 109 -11.85 -11.09 5.19
N ASP A 110 -13.00 -11.23 5.87
CA ASP A 110 -14.20 -11.74 5.23
C ASP A 110 -14.66 -10.82 4.10
N ALA A 111 -14.71 -11.36 2.90
CA ALA A 111 -14.95 -10.68 1.64
C ALA A 111 -16.42 -10.71 1.18
N ILE A 112 -17.35 -11.13 2.05
CA ILE A 112 -18.77 -11.22 1.72
C ILE A 112 -19.32 -9.91 1.13
N VAL A 113 -18.89 -8.78 1.67
CA VAL A 113 -19.33 -7.44 1.25
C VAL A 113 -18.90 -7.09 -0.18
N LEU A 114 -17.78 -7.64 -0.65
CA LEU A 114 -17.28 -7.44 -2.01
C LEU A 114 -18.10 -8.24 -3.05
N LEU A 115 -18.90 -9.22 -2.62
CA LEU A 115 -19.80 -9.95 -3.53
C LEU A 115 -20.94 -9.07 -4.03
N TYR A 116 -21.36 -8.09 -3.21
CA TYR A 116 -22.41 -7.13 -3.53
C TYR A 116 -21.86 -5.84 -4.17
N ASN A 117 -20.55 -5.62 -4.06
CA ASN A 117 -19.85 -4.43 -4.56
C ASN A 117 -18.73 -4.86 -5.53
N ARG A 118 -19.12 -5.60 -6.57
CA ARG A 118 -18.17 -6.27 -7.47
C ARG A 118 -17.43 -5.32 -8.40
N SER A 119 -18.04 -4.19 -8.79
CA SER A 119 -17.35 -3.21 -9.62
C SER A 119 -16.63 -2.18 -8.75
N ILE A 120 -15.58 -1.58 -9.30
CA ILE A 120 -14.86 -0.46 -8.67
C ILE A 120 -15.84 0.67 -8.33
N ARG A 121 -16.81 0.93 -9.21
CA ARG A 121 -17.82 1.98 -9.01
C ARG A 121 -18.72 1.66 -7.82
N ASP A 122 -19.31 0.47 -7.79
CA ASP A 122 -20.21 0.06 -6.70
C ASP A 122 -19.50 0.12 -5.34
N TRP A 123 -18.25 -0.36 -5.29
CA TRP A 123 -17.44 -0.28 -4.09
C TRP A 123 -17.15 1.17 -3.68
N ARG A 124 -16.78 2.04 -4.63
CA ARG A 124 -16.52 3.47 -4.34
C ARG A 124 -17.74 4.17 -3.78
N ASP A 125 -18.89 3.95 -4.38
CA ASP A 125 -20.13 4.63 -4.03
C ASP A 125 -20.74 4.10 -2.73
N GLY A 126 -20.60 2.79 -2.47
CA GLY A 126 -21.27 2.12 -1.36
C GLY A 126 -20.42 1.79 -0.14
N MET A 127 -19.09 1.66 -0.29
CA MET A 127 -18.27 0.98 0.74
C MET A 127 -16.85 1.52 0.95
N LYS A 128 -16.31 2.33 0.04
CA LYS A 128 -14.90 2.75 0.09
C LYS A 128 -14.56 3.43 1.41
N GLU A 129 -15.42 4.33 1.89
CA GLU A 129 -15.19 5.05 3.14
C GLU A 129 -15.12 4.10 4.35
N ASP A 130 -16.07 3.17 4.45
CA ASP A 130 -16.11 2.17 5.53
C ASP A 130 -14.87 1.27 5.51
N ASP A 131 -14.43 0.85 4.33
CA ASP A 131 -13.20 0.07 4.17
C ASP A 131 -11.96 0.88 4.55
N ILE A 132 -11.87 2.15 4.15
CA ILE A 132 -10.76 3.04 4.53
C ILE A 132 -10.72 3.18 6.07
N ILE A 133 -11.84 3.47 6.72
CA ILE A 133 -11.92 3.57 8.18
C ILE A 133 -11.50 2.26 8.86
N TYR A 134 -11.93 1.12 8.32
CA TYR A 134 -11.51 -0.19 8.82
C TYR A 134 -9.98 -0.36 8.70
N TRP A 135 -9.40 -0.03 7.54
CA TRP A 135 -7.97 -0.18 7.29
C TRP A 135 -7.13 0.78 8.09
N GLU A 136 -7.56 2.02 8.29
CA GLU A 136 -6.88 2.97 9.16
C GLU A 136 -6.72 2.44 10.59
N LYS A 137 -7.76 1.78 11.10
CA LYS A 137 -7.74 1.12 12.42
C LYS A 137 -6.87 -0.14 12.41
N LYS A 138 -7.01 -0.99 11.39
CA LYS A 138 -6.31 -2.28 11.29
C LYS A 138 -4.81 -2.13 11.06
N LEU A 139 -4.41 -1.21 10.18
CA LEU A 139 -3.02 -0.92 9.84
C LEU A 139 -2.26 -0.17 10.94
N LYS A 140 -2.92 0.24 12.04
CA LYS A 140 -2.25 0.88 13.19
C LYS A 140 -1.10 0.01 13.75
N TYR A 141 -1.18 -1.30 13.56
CA TYR A 141 -0.21 -2.28 14.05
C TYR A 141 0.66 -2.90 12.95
N HIS A 142 0.71 -2.28 11.76
CA HIS A 142 1.47 -2.76 10.59
C HIS A 142 2.69 -1.89 10.28
#